data_AF-A0A382RNV6-F1
#
_entry.id   AF-A0A382RNV6-F1
#
_cell.length_a   1.000
_cell.length_b   1.000
_cell.length_c   1.000
_cell.angle_alpha   90.00
_cell.angle_beta   90.00
_cell.angle_gamma   90.00
#
_symmetry.space_group_name_H-M   'P 1'
#
loop_
_entity.id
_entity.type
_entity.pdbx_description
1 polymer ?
#
loop_
_entity_poly.entity_id
_entity_poly.type
_entity_poly.pdbx_seq_one_letter_code
_entity_poly.pdbx_strand_id
1 'polypeptide(L)'
;VAVVSPPGAESRNQKRRLLRVLGIVFGLTVTVGGIISMGILRMPGVVAEQLPDPWWYMSVWIAAGLFALLGATAAAELATALPRAGGYYVYAHRAFGPF
;
A
#
# COMPACT_ATOMS: atom_id res chain seq x y z
N VAL A 1 45.63 12.76 21.28
CA VAL A 1 45.47 11.28 21.26
C VAL A 1 44.56 10.95 20.10
N ALA A 2 45.10 10.46 18.99
CA ALA A 2 44.31 10.04 17.84
C ALA A 2 43.57 8.75 18.21
N VAL A 3 42.24 8.80 18.23
CA VAL A 3 41.41 7.60 18.40
C VAL A 3 41.57 6.75 17.14
N VAL A 4 42.37 5.70 17.23
CA VAL A 4 42.44 4.66 16.20
C VAL A 4 41.05 4.04 16.08
N SER A 5 40.36 4.33 14.98
CA SER A 5 39.11 3.67 14.64
C SER A 5 39.38 2.20 14.33
N PRO A 6 38.61 1.25 14.88
CA PRO A 6 38.85 -0.18 14.67
C PRO A 6 38.71 -0.56 13.19
N PRO A 7 39.68 -1.28 12.59
CA PRO A 7 39.58 -1.76 11.22
C PRO A 7 38.49 -2.84 11.14
N GLY A 8 37.36 -2.50 10.51
CA GLY A 8 36.24 -3.43 10.33
C GLY A 8 34.84 -2.80 10.34
N ALA A 9 34.71 -1.52 10.72
CA ALA A 9 33.43 -0.83 10.73
C ALA A 9 32.84 -0.56 9.33
N GLU A 10 33.69 -0.38 8.31
CA GLU A 10 33.23 -0.05 6.95
C GLU A 10 32.63 -1.24 6.18
N SER A 11 33.02 -2.48 6.50
CA SER A 11 32.57 -3.68 5.77
C SER A 11 31.18 -4.20 6.18
N ARG A 12 30.67 -3.81 7.36
CA ARG A 12 29.39 -4.32 7.87
C ARG A 12 28.16 -3.74 7.16
N ASN A 13 28.29 -2.56 6.53
CA ASN A 13 27.18 -1.87 5.86
C ASN A 13 26.90 -2.41 4.44
N GLN A 14 27.92 -2.96 3.76
CA GLN A 14 27.80 -3.48 2.39
C GLN A 14 26.95 -4.77 2.31
N LYS A 15 26.76 -5.48 3.43
CA LYS A 15 26.11 -6.81 3.50
C LYS A 15 24.61 -6.81 3.82
N ARG A 16 23.96 -5.67 4.08
CA ARG A 16 22.51 -5.61 4.39
C ARG A 16 21.67 -5.08 3.23
N ARG A 17 22.00 -5.45 2.00
CA ARG A 17 21.14 -5.12 0.85
C ARG A 17 20.04 -6.17 0.76
N LEU A 18 18.79 -5.75 0.93
CA LEU A 18 17.64 -6.64 0.68
C LEU A 18 17.68 -7.12 -0.77
N LEU A 19 17.48 -8.43 -0.95
CA LEU A 19 17.40 -9.03 -2.28
C LEU A 19 16.10 -8.56 -2.94
N ARG A 20 16.20 -8.02 -4.16
CA ARG A 20 15.03 -7.62 -4.98
C ARG A 20 14.45 -8.84 -5.68
N VAL A 21 13.82 -9.73 -4.93
CA VAL A 21 13.20 -10.97 -5.44
C VAL A 21 11.67 -10.84 -5.60
N LEU A 22 11.11 -9.74 -5.09
CA LEU A 22 9.67 -9.51 -5.11
C LEU A 22 9.20 -9.15 -6.52
N GLY A 23 8.59 -10.12 -7.19
CA GLY A 23 7.99 -9.95 -8.50
C GLY A 23 6.55 -9.43 -8.45
N ILE A 24 5.98 -9.22 -9.63
CA ILE A 24 4.61 -8.71 -9.83
C ILE A 24 3.58 -9.63 -9.15
N VAL A 25 3.72 -10.95 -9.30
CA VAL A 25 2.80 -11.93 -8.71
C VAL A 25 2.72 -11.80 -7.20
N PHE A 26 3.87 -11.63 -6.53
CA PHE A 26 3.86 -11.43 -5.09
C PHE A 26 3.14 -10.13 -4.71
N GLY A 27 3.44 -9.03 -5.40
CA GLY A 27 2.78 -7.75 -5.17
C GLY A 27 1.27 -7.83 -5.34
N LEU A 28 0.82 -8.51 -6.41
CA LEU A 28 -0.61 -8.76 -6.67
C LEU A 28 -1.24 -9.56 -5.53
N THR A 29 -0.66 -10.70 -5.15
CA THR A 29 -1.19 -11.58 -4.11
C THR A 29 -1.29 -10.87 -2.76
N VAL A 30 -0.27 -10.11 -2.37
CA VAL A 30 -0.30 -9.33 -1.11
C VAL A 30 -1.35 -8.24 -1.17
N THR A 31 -1.50 -7.55 -2.30
CA THR A 31 -2.51 -6.50 -2.47
C THR A 31 -3.92 -7.09 -2.38
N VAL A 32 -4.19 -8.18 -3.12
CA VAL A 32 -5.50 -8.85 -3.13
C VAL A 32 -5.82 -9.41 -1.74
N GLY A 33 -4.87 -10.08 -1.09
CA GLY A 33 -5.06 -10.59 0.28
C GLY A 33 -5.26 -9.49 1.32
N GLY A 34 -4.59 -8.34 1.16
CA GLY A 34 -4.80 -7.19 2.01
C GLY A 34 -6.19 -6.57 1.85
N ILE A 35 -6.72 -6.51 0.63
CA ILE A 35 -8.07 -5.99 0.35
C ILE A 35 -9.15 -6.98 0.79
N ILE A 36 -9.01 -8.26 0.45
CA ILE A 36 -9.95 -9.32 0.79
C ILE A 36 -9.64 -9.81 2.21
N SER A 37 -10.17 -9.09 3.18
CA SER A 37 -10.07 -9.40 4.61
C SER A 37 -11.46 -9.61 5.23
N MET A 38 -11.52 -9.80 6.56
CA MET A 38 -12.76 -10.04 7.32
C MET A 38 -13.87 -9.00 7.07
N GLY A 39 -13.54 -7.81 6.57
CA GLY A 39 -14.51 -6.76 6.23
C GLY A 39 -15.61 -7.21 5.27
N ILE A 40 -15.32 -8.13 4.34
CA ILE A 40 -16.33 -8.64 3.39
C ILE A 40 -17.39 -9.53 4.05
N LEU A 41 -17.14 -10.09 5.24
CA LEU A 41 -18.11 -10.97 5.90
C LEU A 41 -19.24 -10.21 6.58
N ARG A 42 -19.01 -8.93 6.94
CA ARG A 42 -19.98 -8.11 7.68
C ARG A 42 -20.58 -6.99 6.84
N MET A 43 -19.74 -6.28 6.08
CA MET A 43 -20.17 -5.06 5.38
C MET A 43 -21.28 -5.29 4.35
N PRO A 44 -21.29 -6.37 3.55
CA PRO A 44 -22.35 -6.60 2.57
C PRO A 44 -23.74 -6.75 3.20
N GLY A 45 -23.84 -7.44 4.34
CA GLY A 45 -25.11 -7.61 5.05
C GLY A 45 -25.65 -6.28 5.58
N VAL A 46 -24.78 -5.48 6.20
CA VAL A 46 -25.13 -4.14 6.71
C VAL A 46 -25.60 -3.20 5.60
N VAL A 47 -25.00 -3.28 4.41
CA VAL A 47 -25.41 -2.51 3.24
C VAL A 47 -26.74 -3.04 2.70
N ALA A 48 -26.91 -4.36 2.58
CA ALA A 48 -28.14 -4.96 2.10
C ALA A 48 -29.36 -4.61 2.97
N GLU A 49 -29.21 -4.55 4.29
CA GLU A 49 -30.28 -4.14 5.22
C GLU A 49 -30.72 -2.68 5.05
N GLN A 50 -29.83 -1.81 4.57
CA GLN A 50 -30.12 -0.39 4.38
C GLN A 50 -30.73 -0.06 3.03
N LEU A 51 -30.75 -1.02 2.09
CA LEU A 51 -31.18 -0.81 0.73
C LEU A 51 -32.51 -1.51 0.43
N PRO A 52 -33.46 -0.84 -0.23
CA PRO A 52 -34.79 -1.39 -0.46
C PRO A 52 -34.82 -2.45 -1.57
N ASP A 53 -33.97 -2.32 -2.59
CA ASP A 53 -33.99 -3.19 -3.77
C ASP A 53 -32.61 -3.77 -4.12
N PRO A 54 -32.55 -5.00 -4.69
CA PRO A 54 -31.31 -5.62 -5.16
C PRO A 54 -30.58 -4.80 -6.24
N TRP A 55 -31.31 -4.03 -7.05
CA TRP A 55 -30.72 -3.16 -8.08
C TRP A 55 -29.89 -2.03 -7.45
N TRP A 56 -30.41 -1.41 -6.40
CA TRP A 56 -29.67 -0.40 -5.64
C TRP A 56 -28.42 -1.01 -5.01
N TYR A 57 -28.53 -2.23 -4.45
CA TYR A 57 -27.39 -2.92 -3.85
C TYR A 57 -26.26 -3.16 -4.86
N MET A 58 -26.58 -3.65 -6.05
CA MET A 58 -25.59 -3.79 -7.13
C MET A 58 -24.99 -2.45 -7.58
N SER A 59 -25.81 -1.41 -7.69
CA SER A 59 -25.35 -0.08 -8.10
C SER A 59 -24.32 0.52 -7.13
N VAL A 60 -24.50 0.32 -5.83
CA VAL A 60 -23.57 0.78 -4.79
C VAL A 60 -22.21 0.08 -4.92
N TRP A 61 -22.19 -1.22 -5.17
CA TRP A 61 -20.94 -1.95 -5.38
C TRP A 61 -20.21 -1.52 -6.65
N ILE A 62 -20.95 -1.27 -7.74
CA ILE A 62 -20.37 -0.74 -8.98
C ILE A 62 -19.79 0.65 -8.74
N ALA A 63 -20.53 1.54 -8.07
CA ALA A 63 -20.09 2.89 -7.76
C ALA A 63 -18.85 2.89 -6.84
N ALA A 64 -18.84 2.04 -5.80
CA ALA A 64 -17.70 1.89 -4.91
C ALA A 64 -16.48 1.30 -5.65
N GLY A 65 -16.69 0.34 -6.55
CA GLY A 65 -15.65 -0.20 -7.42
C GLY A 65 -15.04 0.86 -8.33
N LEU A 66 -15.86 1.70 -8.95
CA LEU A 66 -15.39 2.82 -9.77
C LEU A 66 -14.61 3.84 -8.93
N PHE A 67 -15.11 4.19 -7.75
CA PHE A 67 -14.40 5.08 -6.82
C PHE A 67 -13.04 4.50 -6.40
N ALA A 68 -12.98 3.21 -6.10
CA ALA A 68 -11.73 2.52 -5.78
C ALA A 68 -10.74 2.52 -6.95
N LEU A 69 -11.21 2.35 -8.20
CA LEU A 69 -10.36 2.44 -9.40
C LEU A 69 -9.73 3.82 -9.54
N LEU A 70 -10.49 4.89 -9.33
CA LEU A 70 -9.97 6.26 -9.36
C LEU A 70 -8.91 6.50 -8.27
N GLY A 71 -9.13 5.96 -7.07
CA GLY A 71 -8.12 6.01 -6.01
C GLY A 71 -6.86 5.21 -6.36
N ALA A 72 -7.03 4.05 -7.00
CA ALA A 72 -5.93 3.17 -7.40
C ALA A 72 -5.06 3.80 -8.50
N THR A 73 -5.64 4.49 -9.48
CA THR A 73 -4.86 5.18 -10.52
C THR A 73 -4.03 6.32 -9.93
N ALA A 74 -4.61 7.15 -9.06
CA ALA A 74 -3.88 8.19 -8.34
C ALA A 74 -2.75 7.59 -7.49
N ALA A 75 -3.03 6.51 -6.75
CA ALA A 75 -2.01 5.83 -5.95
C ALA A 75 -0.89 5.23 -6.83
N ALA A 76 -1.21 4.73 -8.02
CA ALA A 76 -0.23 4.20 -8.97
C ALA A 76 0.68 5.29 -9.54
N GLU A 77 0.15 6.48 -9.85
CA GLU A 77 0.95 7.63 -10.25
C GLU A 77 1.94 8.04 -9.15
N LEU A 78 1.51 8.09 -7.89
CA LEU A 78 2.41 8.40 -6.78
C LEU A 78 3.45 7.30 -6.53
N ALA A 79 3.04 6.03 -6.60
CA ALA A 79 3.93 4.88 -6.40
C ALA A 79 5.04 4.80 -7.45
N THR A 80 4.73 5.18 -8.70
CA THR A 80 5.70 5.23 -9.80
C THR A 80 6.58 6.48 -9.72
N ALA A 81 6.05 7.63 -9.29
CA ALA A 81 6.80 8.86 -9.13
C ALA A 81 7.80 8.82 -7.94
N LEU A 82 7.46 8.10 -6.87
CA LEU A 82 8.25 8.03 -5.63
C LEU A 82 8.51 6.56 -5.22
N PRO A 83 9.40 5.83 -5.92
CA PRO A 83 9.66 4.41 -5.67
C PRO A 83 10.56 4.19 -4.44
N ARG A 84 10.08 4.62 -3.27
CA ARG A 84 10.75 4.47 -1.96
C ARG A 84 9.87 3.66 -1.02
N ALA A 85 10.49 2.83 -0.19
CA ALA A 85 9.78 2.11 0.85
C ALA A 85 9.26 3.09 1.92
N GLY A 86 8.01 2.93 2.35
CA GLY A 86 7.38 3.75 3.39
C GLY A 86 5.91 4.10 3.14
N GLY A 87 5.33 3.70 1.99
CA GLY A 87 3.91 3.86 1.70
C GLY A 87 3.47 5.34 1.70
N TYR A 88 2.25 5.60 2.16
CA TYR A 88 1.67 6.95 2.18
C TYR A 88 2.49 7.96 2.99
N TYR A 89 3.29 7.52 3.97
CA TYR A 89 4.17 8.41 4.74
C TYR A 89 5.17 9.14 3.84
N VAL A 90 5.75 8.45 2.86
CA VAL A 90 6.72 9.07 1.92
C VAL A 90 6.06 10.19 1.14
N TYR A 91 4.78 10.02 0.76
CA TYR A 91 4.03 11.02 0.00
C TYR A 91 3.71 12.23 0.87
N ALA A 92 3.21 12.00 2.09
CA ALA A 92 2.91 13.07 3.04
C ALA A 92 4.18 13.85 3.42
N HIS A 93 5.27 13.16 3.73
CA HIS A 93 6.54 13.78 4.07
C HIS A 93 7.13 14.58 2.88
N ARG A 94 6.94 14.10 1.65
CA ARG A 94 7.34 14.83 0.43
C ARG A 94 6.53 16.11 0.22
N ALA A 95 5.24 16.08 0.52
CA ALA A 95 4.31 17.18 0.30
C ALA A 95 4.38 18.26 1.39
N PHE A 96 4.49 17.85 2.65
CA PHE A 96 4.40 18.74 3.80
C PHE A 96 5.72 18.95 4.55
N GLY A 97 6.76 18.15 4.25
CA GLY A 97 8.07 18.24 4.89
C GLY A 97 8.19 17.44 6.20
N PRO A 98 9.33 17.57 6.91
CA PRO A 98 9.46 17.07 8.28
C PRO A 98 8.57 17.90 9.20
N PHE A 99 7.56 17.26 9.81
CA PHE A 99 6.76 17.83 10.89
C PHE A 99 7.54 17.78 12.20
#